data_AF-A0A4U7EXY6-F1
#
_entry.id   AF-A0A4U7EXY6-F1
#
_cell.length_a   1.000
_cell.length_b   1.000
_cell.length_c   1.000
_cell.angle_alpha   90.00
_cell.angle_beta   90.00
_cell.angle_gamma   90.00
#
_symmetry.space_group_name_H-M   'P 1'
#
loop_
_entity.id
_entity.type
_entity.pdbx_description
1 polymer ?
#
loop_
_entity_poly.entity_id
_entity_poly.type
_entity_poly.pdbx_seq_one_letter_code
_entity_poly.pdbx_strand_id
1 'polypeptide(L)'
;NPELVAELGFEDGLASKTTLWRVWNEDRLSDGHKQVVRTIGQVLVDVAREHDVPAPDEVFHPDPSVDTPDGVEQDDSTVRNRTIAKTREIWQQAKPMVTENYELPRGKNTEVHDNAFLEAHAFIGSREEMYAENGTWNFAAETTRDRVQTGSTHRHHLQKIGPDAAREM
;
A
#
# COMPACT_ATOMS: atom_id res chain seq x y z
N ASN A 1 6.66 -13.89 -34.74
CA ASN A 1 8.03 -14.42 -34.58
C ASN A 1 8.00 -15.36 -33.39
N PRO A 2 7.96 -16.69 -33.57
CA PRO A 2 7.77 -17.66 -32.50
C PRO A 2 8.92 -17.71 -31.49
N GLU A 3 10.16 -17.44 -31.92
CA GLU A 3 11.32 -17.34 -31.02
C GLU A 3 11.18 -16.17 -30.05
N LEU A 4 10.74 -15.01 -30.55
CA LEU A 4 10.47 -13.82 -29.73
C LEU A 4 9.36 -14.07 -28.69
N VAL A 5 8.33 -14.84 -29.05
CA VAL A 5 7.21 -15.19 -28.14
C VAL A 5 7.71 -16.04 -26.96
N ALA A 6 8.63 -16.97 -27.22
CA ALA A 6 9.26 -17.78 -26.18
C ALA A 6 10.21 -16.96 -25.30
N GLU A 7 11.07 -16.10 -25.88
CA GLU A 7 11.97 -15.22 -25.12
C GLU A 7 11.23 -14.27 -24.18
N LEU A 8 10.06 -13.78 -24.60
CA LEU A 8 9.20 -12.92 -23.79
C LEU A 8 8.34 -13.70 -22.78
N GLY A 9 8.40 -15.03 -22.78
CA GLY A 9 7.66 -15.88 -21.82
C GLY A 9 6.15 -15.95 -22.09
N PHE A 10 5.73 -15.84 -23.35
CA PHE A 10 4.33 -15.88 -23.79
C PHE A 10 3.94 -17.23 -24.44
N GLU A 11 4.58 -18.32 -24.03
CA GLU A 11 4.45 -19.65 -24.66
C GLU A 11 3.00 -20.18 -24.72
N ASP A 12 2.16 -19.84 -23.74
CA ASP A 12 0.73 -20.23 -23.69
C ASP A 12 -0.23 -19.16 -24.26
N GLY A 13 0.30 -18.09 -24.87
CA GLY A 13 -0.47 -17.01 -25.48
C GLY A 13 -1.18 -16.05 -24.51
N LEU A 14 -1.21 -16.37 -23.20
CA LEU A 14 -1.76 -15.52 -22.15
C LEU A 14 -0.65 -14.95 -21.27
N ALA A 15 -0.46 -13.64 -21.37
CA ALA A 15 0.48 -12.91 -20.55
C ALA A 15 -0.05 -12.74 -19.11
N SER A 16 0.58 -13.40 -18.13
CA SER A 16 0.30 -13.11 -16.72
C SER A 16 0.83 -11.71 -16.34
N LYS A 17 0.25 -11.07 -15.33
CA LYS A 17 0.74 -9.77 -14.80
C LYS A 17 2.24 -9.84 -14.45
N THR A 18 2.69 -10.95 -13.88
CA THR A 18 4.09 -11.18 -13.53
C THR A 18 4.97 -11.29 -14.76
N THR A 19 4.50 -11.98 -15.82
CA THR A 19 5.22 -12.07 -17.10
C THR A 19 5.41 -10.69 -17.73
N LEU A 20 4.34 -9.88 -17.79
CA LEU A 20 4.41 -8.51 -18.32
C LEU A 20 5.35 -7.63 -17.50
N TRP A 21 5.30 -7.73 -16.18
CA TRP A 21 6.21 -6.98 -15.29
C TRP A 21 7.68 -7.35 -15.54
N ARG A 22 7.99 -8.65 -15.68
CA ARG A 22 9.35 -9.11 -15.97
C ARG A 22 9.83 -8.66 -17.34
N VAL A 23 8.98 -8.76 -18.36
CA VAL A 23 9.31 -8.27 -19.72
C VAL A 23 9.59 -6.77 -19.73
N TRP A 24 8.89 -6.00 -18.90
CA TRP A 24 9.06 -4.56 -18.79
C TRP A 24 10.28 -4.13 -17.96
N ASN A 25 10.56 -4.83 -16.86
CA ASN A 25 11.56 -4.43 -15.87
C ASN A 25 12.88 -5.20 -15.95
N GLU A 26 12.86 -6.46 -16.39
CA GLU A 26 14.07 -7.21 -16.72
C GLU A 26 14.48 -6.85 -18.16
N ASP A 27 15.78 -6.92 -18.49
CA ASP A 27 16.40 -6.43 -19.75
C ASP A 27 15.93 -7.13 -21.06
N ARG A 28 14.70 -7.66 -21.09
CA ARG A 28 14.07 -8.32 -22.24
C ARG A 28 13.57 -7.33 -23.30
N LEU A 29 13.27 -6.09 -22.90
CA LEU A 29 12.96 -5.00 -23.82
C LEU A 29 14.04 -3.93 -23.73
N SER A 30 14.60 -3.55 -24.88
CA SER A 30 15.46 -2.37 -24.98
C SER A 30 14.66 -1.09 -24.69
N ASP A 31 15.36 -0.02 -24.32
CA ASP A 31 14.72 1.28 -24.09
C ASP A 31 13.99 1.79 -25.34
N GLY A 32 14.51 1.49 -26.53
CA GLY A 32 13.84 1.77 -27.80
C GLY A 32 12.51 1.04 -27.93
N HIS A 33 12.44 -0.25 -27.56
CA HIS A 33 11.20 -1.00 -27.55
C HIS A 33 10.21 -0.46 -26.53
N LYS A 34 10.67 -0.11 -25.31
CA LYS A 34 9.82 0.48 -24.26
C LYS A 34 9.23 1.82 -24.71
N GLN A 35 10.02 2.65 -25.40
CA GLN A 35 9.55 3.93 -25.91
C GLN A 35 8.46 3.77 -26.97
N VAL A 36 8.62 2.83 -27.91
CA VAL A 36 7.60 2.53 -28.92
C VAL A 36 6.29 2.07 -28.27
N VAL A 37 6.37 1.17 -27.28
CA VAL A 37 5.18 0.69 -26.56
C VAL A 37 4.48 1.82 -25.79
N ARG A 38 5.24 2.73 -25.16
CA ARG A 38 4.67 3.94 -24.52
C ARG A 38 3.94 4.82 -25.51
N THR A 39 4.55 5.10 -26.67
CA THR A 39 3.93 5.93 -27.70
C THR A 39 2.63 5.32 -28.21
N ILE A 40 2.60 4.01 -28.45
CA ILE A 40 1.38 3.30 -28.86
C ILE A 40 0.31 3.38 -27.76
N GLY A 41 0.69 3.16 -26.50
CA GLY A 41 -0.21 3.27 -25.36
C GLY A 41 -0.83 4.67 -25.23
N GLN A 42 -0.01 5.72 -25.38
CA GLN A 42 -0.47 7.10 -25.32
C GLN A 42 -1.49 7.41 -26.42
N VAL A 43 -1.18 7.05 -27.68
CA VAL A 43 -2.09 7.28 -28.81
C VAL A 43 -3.41 6.54 -28.61
N LEU A 44 -3.37 5.30 -28.10
CA LEU A 44 -4.59 4.54 -27.82
C LEU A 44 -5.45 5.20 -26.72
N VAL A 45 -4.83 5.73 -25.68
CA VAL A 45 -5.53 6.45 -24.61
C VAL A 45 -6.14 7.75 -25.13
N ASP A 46 -5.40 8.50 -25.95
CA ASP A 46 -5.87 9.75 -26.53
C ASP A 46 -7.06 9.52 -27.47
N VAL A 47 -6.97 8.51 -28.34
CA VAL A 47 -8.08 8.11 -29.24
C VAL A 47 -9.29 7.60 -28.45
N ALA A 48 -9.08 6.82 -27.39
CA ALA A 48 -10.16 6.36 -26.53
C ALA A 48 -10.90 7.55 -25.88
N ARG A 49 -10.16 8.54 -25.37
CA ARG A 49 -10.72 9.77 -24.78
C ARG A 49 -11.45 10.63 -25.82
N GLU A 50 -10.91 10.76 -27.02
CA GLU A 50 -11.56 11.48 -28.14
C GLU A 50 -12.92 10.87 -28.50
N HIS A 51 -13.08 9.56 -28.30
CA HIS A 51 -14.31 8.82 -28.59
C HIS A 51 -15.16 8.50 -27.36
N ASP A 52 -14.97 9.20 -26.24
CA ASP A 52 -15.70 9.02 -24.97
C ASP A 52 -15.64 7.56 -24.43
N VAL A 53 -14.60 6.80 -24.79
CA VAL A 53 -14.35 5.47 -24.24
C VAL A 53 -13.58 5.62 -22.92
N PRO A 54 -14.07 5.04 -21.80
CA PRO A 54 -13.35 5.11 -20.53
C PRO A 54 -11.92 4.56 -20.64
N ALA A 55 -10.94 5.42 -20.44
CA ALA A 55 -9.51 5.08 -20.47
C ALA A 55 -8.86 5.41 -19.10
N PRO A 56 -7.78 4.72 -18.71
CA PRO A 56 -7.07 5.04 -17.47
C PRO A 56 -6.64 6.51 -17.44
N ASP A 57 -6.84 7.17 -16.30
CA ASP A 57 -6.30 8.50 -16.05
C ASP A 57 -4.77 8.46 -15.94
N GLU A 58 -4.12 9.57 -16.28
CA GLU A 58 -2.66 9.74 -16.18
C GLU A 58 -2.14 9.47 -14.75
N VAL A 59 -3.03 9.59 -13.75
CA VAL A 59 -2.83 9.31 -12.32
C VAL A 59 -2.59 7.83 -12.01
N PHE A 60 -2.78 6.91 -12.97
CA PHE A 60 -2.52 5.47 -12.77
C PHE A 60 -1.13 5.00 -13.22
N HIS A 61 -0.27 5.90 -13.69
CA HIS A 61 1.17 5.62 -13.72
C HIS A 61 1.72 5.83 -12.30
N PRO A 62 2.51 4.88 -11.73
CA PRO A 62 3.39 5.23 -10.63
C PRO A 62 4.36 6.28 -11.18
N ASP A 63 4.09 7.53 -10.84
CA ASP A 63 4.84 8.67 -11.31
C ASP A 63 6.26 8.60 -10.72
N PRO A 64 7.31 8.53 -11.56
CA PRO A 64 8.69 8.55 -11.07
C PRO A 64 9.08 9.90 -10.41
N SER A 65 8.25 10.94 -10.51
CA SER A 65 8.35 12.19 -9.75
C SER A 65 7.68 12.15 -8.37
N VAL A 66 7.01 11.03 -8.05
CA VAL A 66 6.53 10.73 -6.70
C VAL A 66 7.59 10.00 -5.87
N ASP A 67 8.82 9.87 -6.38
CA ASP A 67 10.01 10.06 -5.54
C ASP A 67 10.25 11.57 -5.39
N THR A 68 9.37 12.21 -4.62
CA THR A 68 9.41 13.64 -4.21
C THR A 68 9.43 14.66 -5.37
N PRO A 69 8.41 15.54 -5.50
CA PRO A 69 8.42 16.54 -6.54
C PRO A 69 9.66 17.45 -6.41
N ASP A 70 10.45 17.57 -7.48
CA ASP A 70 11.55 18.53 -7.54
C ASP A 70 11.04 19.93 -7.21
N GLY A 71 11.53 20.49 -6.10
CA GLY A 71 11.15 21.81 -5.60
C GLY A 71 10.14 21.81 -4.44
N VAL A 72 9.68 20.65 -3.98
CA VAL A 72 8.94 20.54 -2.72
C VAL A 72 9.81 19.77 -1.74
N GLU A 73 10.59 20.49 -0.93
CA GLU A 73 11.10 19.85 0.27
C GLU A 73 9.89 19.30 1.03
N GLN A 74 9.92 18.01 1.39
CA GLN A 74 8.89 17.38 2.22
C GLN A 74 8.66 18.14 3.55
N ASP A 75 9.57 19.05 3.89
CA ASP A 75 9.57 19.97 5.01
C ASP A 75 8.86 21.33 4.76
N ASP A 76 8.30 21.57 3.56
CA ASP A 76 7.34 22.67 3.39
C ASP A 76 6.11 22.36 4.25
N SER A 77 6.01 23.09 5.35
CA SER A 77 4.96 22.96 6.35
C SER A 77 3.55 22.92 5.75
N THR A 78 3.34 23.58 4.61
CA THR A 78 2.04 23.63 3.93
C THR A 78 1.70 22.29 3.29
N VAL A 79 2.67 21.67 2.62
CA VAL A 79 2.51 20.36 1.97
C VAL A 79 2.38 19.28 3.03
N ARG A 80 3.25 19.30 4.05
CA ARG A 80 3.17 18.39 5.19
C ARG A 80 1.80 18.45 5.89
N ASN A 81 1.30 19.64 6.17
CA ASN A 81 0.00 19.82 6.83
C ASN A 81 -1.16 19.35 5.95
N ARG A 82 -1.13 19.63 4.63
CA ARG A 82 -2.16 19.15 3.70
C ARG A 82 -2.13 17.63 3.56
N THR A 83 -0.95 17.03 3.45
CA THR A 83 -0.79 15.57 3.40
C THR A 83 -1.33 14.94 4.68
N ILE A 84 -0.95 15.44 5.85
CA ILE A 84 -1.48 14.94 7.13
C ILE A 84 -3.00 15.07 7.20
N ALA A 85 -3.57 16.21 6.78
CA ALA A 85 -5.01 16.42 6.77
C ALA A 85 -5.75 15.45 5.83
N LYS A 86 -5.23 15.26 4.61
CA LYS A 86 -5.83 14.36 3.63
C LYS A 86 -5.71 12.89 4.05
N THR A 87 -4.57 12.49 4.61
CA THR A 87 -4.39 11.15 5.17
C THR A 87 -5.36 10.89 6.30
N ARG A 88 -5.60 11.87 7.20
CA ARG A 88 -6.60 11.73 8.26
C ARG A 88 -8.03 11.58 7.71
N GLU A 89 -8.39 12.36 6.70
CA GLU A 89 -9.70 12.28 6.05
C GLU A 89 -9.94 10.91 5.39
N ILE A 90 -8.98 10.45 4.59
CA ILE A 90 -9.02 9.13 3.95
C ILE A 90 -9.10 8.04 5.01
N TRP A 91 -8.28 8.13 6.07
CA TRP A 91 -8.28 7.15 7.15
C TRP A 91 -9.61 7.13 7.90
N GLN A 92 -10.26 8.27 8.16
CA GLN A 92 -11.59 8.31 8.78
C GLN A 92 -12.65 7.56 7.97
N GLN A 93 -12.57 7.64 6.62
CA GLN A 93 -13.49 6.94 5.73
C GLN A 93 -13.15 5.45 5.57
N ALA A 94 -11.86 5.12 5.45
CA ALA A 94 -11.40 3.76 5.24
C ALA A 94 -11.46 2.92 6.53
N LYS A 95 -11.31 3.53 7.70
CA LYS A 95 -11.21 2.83 8.98
C LYS A 95 -12.39 1.90 9.24
N PRO A 96 -13.67 2.30 9.13
CA PRO A 96 -14.79 1.37 9.27
C PRO A 96 -14.70 0.18 8.29
N MET A 97 -14.39 0.45 7.02
CA MET A 97 -14.31 -0.59 5.97
C MET A 97 -13.21 -1.63 6.24
N VAL A 98 -12.06 -1.19 6.75
CA VAL A 98 -10.95 -2.11 7.04
C VAL A 98 -11.22 -2.80 8.36
N THR A 99 -11.52 -2.06 9.42
CA THR A 99 -11.55 -2.61 10.78
C THR A 99 -12.76 -3.50 11.10
N GLU A 100 -13.88 -3.36 10.40
CA GLU A 100 -15.05 -4.24 10.59
C GLU A 100 -14.81 -5.67 10.09
N ASN A 101 -13.84 -5.87 9.20
CA ASN A 101 -13.54 -7.19 8.64
C ASN A 101 -12.47 -7.97 9.43
N TYR A 102 -11.80 -7.34 10.40
CA TYR A 102 -10.74 -7.97 11.18
C TYR A 102 -11.17 -8.20 12.64
N GLU A 103 -11.40 -9.47 13.01
CA GLU A 103 -11.70 -9.86 14.40
C GLU A 103 -10.48 -10.48 15.10
N LEU A 104 -9.99 -9.83 16.16
CA LEU A 104 -8.87 -10.38 16.92
C LEU A 104 -9.34 -11.37 18.00
N PRO A 105 -8.66 -12.52 18.20
CA PRO A 105 -9.02 -13.51 19.22
C PRO A 105 -8.68 -13.03 20.64
N ARG A 106 -9.48 -12.08 21.15
CA ARG A 106 -9.29 -11.38 22.42
C ARG A 106 -10.39 -11.72 23.44
N GLY A 107 -10.05 -11.62 24.72
CA GLY A 107 -11.00 -11.89 25.80
C GLY A 107 -12.11 -10.84 25.88
N LYS A 108 -13.31 -11.23 26.31
CA LYS A 108 -14.49 -10.34 26.49
C LYS A 108 -14.27 -9.20 27.49
N ASN A 109 -13.29 -9.33 28.37
CA ASN A 109 -12.86 -8.33 29.34
C ASN A 109 -11.81 -7.36 28.78
N THR A 110 -11.64 -7.33 27.47
CA THR A 110 -10.75 -6.38 26.80
C THR A 110 -11.22 -4.95 27.04
N GLU A 111 -10.33 -4.10 27.54
CA GLU A 111 -10.62 -2.69 27.80
C GLU A 111 -10.24 -1.76 26.64
N VAL A 112 -9.39 -2.25 25.72
CA VAL A 112 -8.92 -1.51 24.54
C VAL A 112 -9.64 -2.02 23.31
N HIS A 113 -10.38 -1.17 22.61
CA HIS A 113 -11.08 -1.53 21.37
C HIS A 113 -10.15 -2.17 20.32
N ASP A 114 -10.65 -3.08 19.49
CA ASP A 114 -9.84 -3.82 18.51
C ASP A 114 -9.17 -2.90 17.48
N ASN A 115 -9.90 -1.91 16.99
CA ASN A 115 -9.33 -0.85 16.14
C ASN A 115 -8.15 -0.13 16.82
N ALA A 116 -8.23 0.10 18.13
CA ALA A 116 -7.15 0.74 18.87
C ALA A 116 -5.93 -0.17 19.01
N PHE A 117 -6.17 -1.47 19.15
CA PHE A 117 -5.12 -2.48 19.16
C PHE A 117 -4.40 -2.59 17.80
N LEU A 118 -5.16 -2.62 16.70
CA LEU A 118 -4.62 -2.69 15.34
C LEU A 118 -3.83 -1.42 14.97
N GLU A 119 -4.34 -0.25 15.33
CA GLU A 119 -3.62 1.02 15.13
C GLU A 119 -2.29 1.04 15.89
N ALA A 120 -2.28 0.57 17.14
CA ALA A 120 -1.05 0.43 17.90
C ALA A 120 -0.09 -0.59 17.26
N HIS A 121 -0.62 -1.72 16.74
CA HIS A 121 0.19 -2.70 16.01
C HIS A 121 0.86 -2.08 14.79
N ALA A 122 0.10 -1.37 13.96
CA ALA A 122 0.61 -0.70 12.76
C ALA A 122 1.64 0.37 13.13
N PHE A 123 1.37 1.20 14.15
CA PHE A 123 2.28 2.24 14.62
C PHE A 123 3.64 1.68 15.07
N ILE A 124 3.63 0.57 15.80
CA ILE A 124 4.86 -0.10 16.27
C ILE A 124 5.59 -0.75 15.10
N GLY A 125 4.85 -1.42 14.20
CA GLY A 125 5.44 -2.14 13.06
C GLY A 125 5.99 -1.23 11.96
N SER A 126 5.49 0.02 11.84
CA SER A 126 5.91 0.96 10.79
C SER A 126 7.11 1.82 11.15
N ARG A 127 7.68 1.68 12.36
CA ARG A 127 8.77 2.54 12.84
C ARG A 127 10.00 1.72 13.19
N GLU A 128 11.16 2.24 12.81
CA GLU A 128 12.44 1.66 13.23
C GLU A 128 12.57 1.72 14.75
N GLU A 129 13.20 0.68 15.31
CA GLU A 129 13.49 0.54 16.74
C GLU A 129 12.28 0.56 17.71
N MET A 130 11.06 0.37 17.20
CA MET A 130 9.87 0.21 18.05
C MET A 130 9.58 -1.25 18.38
N TYR A 131 9.62 -1.57 19.68
CA TYR A 131 9.30 -2.90 20.20
C TYR A 131 7.97 -2.87 20.95
N ALA A 132 7.25 -4.00 20.97
CA ALA A 132 5.95 -4.08 21.63
C ALA A 132 5.93 -3.57 23.08
N GLU A 133 7.00 -3.77 23.86
CA GLU A 133 7.08 -3.37 25.28
C GLU A 133 7.09 -1.85 25.50
N ASN A 134 7.79 -1.10 24.65
CA ASN A 134 7.91 0.36 24.81
C ASN A 134 7.09 1.13 23.76
N GLY A 135 6.84 0.51 22.62
CA GLY A 135 6.15 1.11 21.48
C GLY A 135 4.67 1.37 21.75
N THR A 136 4.00 0.59 22.60
CA THR A 136 2.61 0.89 22.98
C THR A 136 2.51 2.16 23.82
N TRP A 137 3.48 2.42 24.69
CA TRP A 137 3.55 3.66 25.46
C TRP A 137 3.86 4.87 24.58
N ASN A 138 4.76 4.73 23.62
CA ASN A 138 5.02 5.77 22.63
C ASN A 138 3.79 6.06 21.77
N PHE A 139 3.03 5.02 21.39
CA PHE A 139 1.76 5.19 20.69
C PHE A 139 0.76 6.00 21.52
N ALA A 140 0.63 5.74 22.82
CA ALA A 140 -0.22 6.56 23.69
C ALA A 140 0.26 8.01 23.75
N ALA A 141 1.57 8.24 23.92
CA ALA A 141 2.15 9.56 24.05
C ALA A 141 2.02 10.43 22.77
N GLU A 142 2.09 9.80 21.60
CA GLU A 142 2.02 10.51 20.31
C GLU A 142 0.61 10.58 19.73
N THR A 143 -0.38 9.95 20.37
CA THR A 143 -1.78 10.00 19.95
C THR A 143 -2.65 10.59 21.05
N THR A 144 -3.95 10.74 20.77
CA THR A 144 -4.93 11.23 21.76
C THR A 144 -5.52 10.09 22.60
N ARG A 145 -4.78 8.99 22.79
CA ARG A 145 -5.26 7.78 23.47
C ARG A 145 -4.81 7.78 24.93
N ASP A 146 -5.78 7.89 25.84
CA ASP A 146 -5.52 7.80 27.29
C ASP A 146 -5.17 6.38 27.75
N ARG A 147 -5.53 5.36 26.95
CA ARG A 147 -5.32 3.96 27.31
C ARG A 147 -4.93 3.09 26.12
N VAL A 148 -3.90 2.27 26.35
CA VAL A 148 -3.32 1.34 25.38
C VAL A 148 -3.02 0.01 26.08
N GLN A 149 -2.86 -1.05 25.31
CA GLN A 149 -2.42 -2.35 25.82
C GLN A 149 -0.96 -2.30 26.26
N THR A 150 -0.60 -3.12 27.25
CA THR A 150 0.81 -3.37 27.58
C THR A 150 1.46 -4.18 26.47
N GLY A 151 2.78 -4.08 26.30
CA GLY A 151 3.50 -4.90 25.32
C GLY A 151 3.36 -6.40 25.55
N SER A 152 3.31 -6.83 26.82
CA SER A 152 3.04 -8.22 27.18
C SER A 152 1.66 -8.70 26.70
N THR A 153 0.62 -7.88 26.90
CA THR A 153 -0.75 -8.17 26.43
C THR A 153 -0.83 -8.14 24.91
N HIS A 154 -0.10 -7.21 24.28
CA HIS A 154 0.01 -7.10 22.82
C HIS A 154 0.55 -8.40 22.21
N ARG A 155 1.70 -8.86 22.71
CA ARG A 155 2.33 -10.11 22.27
C ARG A 155 1.45 -11.32 22.55
N HIS A 156 0.80 -11.36 23.72
CA HIS A 156 -0.07 -12.47 24.12
C HIS A 156 -1.28 -12.65 23.20
N HIS A 157 -1.85 -11.57 22.65
CA HIS A 157 -2.97 -11.66 21.71
C HIS A 157 -2.50 -12.01 20.29
N LEU A 158 -1.37 -11.44 19.83
CA LEU A 158 -0.84 -11.72 18.50
C LEU A 158 -0.38 -13.18 18.34
N GLN A 159 0.25 -13.76 19.35
CA GLN A 159 0.72 -15.16 19.29
C GLN A 159 -0.42 -16.20 19.16
N LYS A 160 -1.68 -15.79 19.42
CA LYS A 160 -2.85 -16.66 19.24
C LYS A 160 -3.29 -16.75 17.78
N ILE A 161 -2.82 -15.83 16.94
CA ILE A 161 -3.15 -15.77 15.52
C ILE A 161 -2.09 -16.60 14.79
N GLY A 162 -2.49 -17.79 14.32
CA GLY A 162 -1.65 -18.62 13.48
C GLY A 162 -1.54 -18.08 12.05
N PRO A 163 -0.56 -18.53 11.25
CA PRO A 163 -0.37 -18.06 9.88
C PRO A 163 -1.59 -18.29 8.97
N ASP A 164 -2.32 -19.38 9.17
CA ASP A 164 -3.51 -19.70 8.36
C ASP A 164 -4.69 -18.79 8.73
N ALA A 165 -4.94 -18.60 10.03
CA ALA A 165 -5.95 -17.65 10.51
C ALA A 165 -5.65 -16.21 10.04
N ALA A 166 -4.38 -15.80 10.04
CA ALA A 166 -3.96 -14.49 9.55
C ALA A 166 -4.19 -14.29 8.04
N ARG A 167 -4.29 -15.36 7.23
CA ARG A 167 -4.58 -15.28 5.79
C ARG A 167 -6.06 -15.25 5.48
N GLU A 168 -6.89 -15.79 6.38
CA GLU A 168 -8.34 -15.83 6.24
C GLU A 168 -9.02 -14.53 6.69
N MET A 169 -8.35 -13.78 7.58
CA MET A 169 -8.71 -12.42 8.00
C MET A 169 -8.32 -11.39 6.94
#